data_AF-A0A821ZMY3-F1
#
_entry.id   AF-A0A821ZMY3-F1
#
_cell.length_a   1.000
_cell.length_b   1.000
_cell.length_c   1.000
_cell.angle_alpha   90.00
_cell.angle_beta   90.00
_cell.angle_gamma   90.00
#
_symmetry.space_group_name_H-M   'P 1'
#
loop_
_entity.id
_entity.type
_entity.pdbx_description
1 polymer ?
#
loop_
_entity_poly.entity_id
_entity_poly.type
_entity_poly.pdbx_seq_one_letter_code
_entity_poly.pdbx_strand_id
1 'polypeptide(L)' 'TRWPNDPRRMDRRILALIYLAHASDVLENAFTSLSDDDYEVAMKHVRELLDLDPDQETSKYDTKMEIMWAVIAAFNK' A
#
# COMPACT_ATOMS: atom_id res chain seq x y z
N THR A 1 9.57 -12.35 -4.42
CA THR A 1 9.33 -11.20 -5.32
C THR A 1 9.94 -9.99 -4.65
N ARG A 2 10.91 -9.30 -5.25
CA ARG A 2 11.54 -8.12 -4.63
C ARG A 2 10.52 -6.98 -4.55
N TRP A 3 10.50 -6.23 -3.44
CA TRP A 3 9.70 -5.02 -3.33
C TRP A 3 10.02 -4.09 -4.51
N PRO A 4 9.06 -3.78 -5.38
CA PRO A 4 9.31 -2.84 -6.45
C PRO A 4 9.38 -1.44 -5.84
N ASN A 5 10.48 -0.74 -6.09
CA ASN A 5 10.64 0.67 -5.67
C ASN A 5 9.58 1.62 -6.28
N ASP A 6 8.77 1.14 -7.22
CA ASP A 6 7.66 1.86 -7.84
C ASP A 6 6.34 1.12 -7.55
N PRO A 7 5.44 1.68 -6.73
CA PRO A 7 4.12 1.13 -6.41
C PRO A 7 3.26 0.84 -7.66
N ARG A 8 3.46 1.57 -8.76
CA ARG A 8 2.74 1.36 -10.02
C ARG A 8 3.08 0.04 -10.70
N ARG A 9 4.22 -0.56 -10.31
CA ARG A 9 4.68 -1.86 -10.81
C ARG A 9 4.18 -3.02 -9.95
N MET A 10 3.51 -2.75 -8.82
CA MET A 10 2.86 -3.78 -8.01
C MET A 10 1.56 -4.25 -8.66
N ASP A 11 1.16 -5.48 -8.33
CA ASP A 11 -0.20 -5.93 -8.64
C ASP A 11 -1.20 -5.07 -7.87
N ARG A 12 -2.15 -4.48 -8.59
CA ARG A 12 -3.20 -3.60 -8.05
C ARG A 12 -4.00 -4.27 -6.93
N ARG A 13 -4.22 -5.58 -7.01
CA ARG A 13 -4.95 -6.34 -5.97
C ARG A 13 -4.16 -6.41 -4.69
N ILE A 14 -2.83 -6.61 -4.79
CA ILE A 14 -1.95 -6.66 -3.62
C ILE A 14 -1.84 -5.27 -2.99
N LEU A 15 -1.66 -4.23 -3.81
CA LEU A 15 -1.59 -2.86 -3.33
C LEU A 15 -2.88 -2.45 -2.58
N ALA A 16 -4.05 -2.67 -3.19
CA ALA A 16 -5.33 -2.38 -2.55
C ALA A 16 -5.53 -3.19 -1.26
N LEU A 17 -5.14 -4.46 -1.24
CA LEU A 17 -5.23 -5.30 -0.04
C LEU A 17 -4.41 -4.74 1.12
N ILE A 18 -3.19 -4.26 0.87
CA ILE A 18 -2.35 -3.67 1.91
C ILE A 18 -3.00 -2.43 2.52
N TYR A 19 -3.49 -1.50 1.69
CA TYR A 19 -4.17 -0.29 2.18
C TYR A 19 -5.43 -0.61 2.97
N LEU A 20 -6.31 -1.47 2.46
CA LEU A 20 -7.55 -1.82 3.16
C LEU A 20 -7.28 -2.60 4.45
N ALA A 21 -6.30 -3.53 4.44
CA ALA A 21 -5.92 -4.27 5.63
C ALA A 21 -5.33 -3.34 6.71
N HIS A 22 -4.56 -2.32 6.31
CA HIS A 22 -4.08 -1.28 7.22
C HIS A 22 -5.24 -0.45 7.78
N ALA A 23 -6.11 0.09 6.92
CA ALA A 23 -7.27 0.89 7.34
C ALA A 23 -8.29 0.11 8.20
N SER A 24 -8.26 -1.22 8.14
CA SER A 24 -9.12 -2.09 8.95
C SER A 24 -8.43 -2.63 10.21
N ASP A 25 -7.21 -2.17 10.54
CA ASP A 25 -6.41 -2.62 11.68
C ASP A 25 -6.15 -4.15 11.73
N VAL A 26 -6.13 -4.82 10.56
CA VAL A 26 -5.89 -6.27 10.46
C VAL A 26 -4.53 -6.63 9.84
N LEU A 27 -3.79 -5.63 9.36
CA LEU A 27 -2.48 -5.87 8.72
C LEU A 27 -1.45 -6.40 9.72
N GLU A 28 -1.47 -5.92 10.98
CA GLU A 28 -0.54 -6.38 12.02
C GLU A 28 -0.69 -7.88 12.32
N ASN A 29 -1.91 -8.43 12.22
CA ASN A 29 -2.17 -9.85 12.42
C ASN A 29 -1.45 -10.73 11.39
N ALA A 30 -1.19 -10.22 10.19
CA ALA A 30 -0.42 -10.93 9.17
C ALA A 30 1.10 -10.88 9.44
N PHE A 31 1.55 -9.91 10.23
CA PHE A 31 2.96 -9.71 10.54
C PHE A 31 3.40 -10.37 11.85
N THR A 32 2.48 -10.85 12.69
CA THR A 32 2.82 -11.53 13.96
C THR A 32 3.64 -12.82 13.79
N SER A 33 3.60 -13.44 12.61
CA SER A 33 4.38 -14.65 12.30
C SER A 33 5.75 -14.37 11.69
N LEU A 34 6.11 -13.09 11.47
CA LEU A 34 7.39 -12.69 10.89
C LEU A 34 8.49 -12.65 11.96
N SER A 35 9.75 -12.72 11.52
CA SER A 35 10.89 -12.38 12.36
C SER A 35 10.93 -10.87 12.62
N ASP A 36 11.57 -10.42 13.70
CA ASP A 36 11.69 -9.00 14.02
C ASP A 36 12.32 -8.18 12.86
N ASP A 37 13.35 -8.74 12.21
CA ASP A 37 14.00 -8.12 11.04
C ASP A 37 13.03 -7.98 9.85
N ASP A 38 12.26 -9.03 9.56
CA ASP A 38 11.27 -9.00 8.46
C ASP A 38 10.09 -8.07 8.78
N TYR A 39 9.70 -8.00 10.05
CA TYR A 39 8.66 -7.09 10.54
C TYR A 39 9.05 -5.63 10.31
N GLU A 40 10.28 -5.24 10.70
CA GLU A 40 10.77 -3.88 10.48
C GLU A 40 10.79 -3.51 9.00
N VAL A 41 11.26 -4.43 8.14
CA VAL A 41 11.29 -4.22 6.69
C VAL A 41 9.87 -4.08 6.12
N ALA A 42 8.94 -4.96 6.53
CA ALA A 42 7.55 -4.90 6.09
C ALA A 42 6.88 -3.59 6.51
N MET A 43 7.08 -3.16 7.77
CA MET A 43 6.51 -1.92 8.30
C MET A 43 7.10 -0.68 7.62
N LYS A 44 8.40 -0.71 7.29
CA LYS A 44 9.03 0.36 6.50
C LYS A 44 8.35 0.49 5.13
N HIS A 45 8.14 -0.62 4.43
CA HIS A 45 7.49 -0.63 3.13
C HIS A 45 6.01 -0.19 3.19
N VAL A 46 5.28 -0.58 4.25
CA VAL A 46 3.90 -0.11 4.46
C VAL A 46 3.88 1.41 4.67
N ARG A 47 4.79 1.96 5.49
CA ARG A 47 4.92 3.42 5.67
C ARG A 47 5.26 4.14 4.36
N GLU A 48 6.22 3.62 3.60
CA GLU A 48 6.57 4.15 2.27
C GLU A 48 5.36 4.19 1.33
N LEU A 49 4.44 3.23 1.41
CA LEU A 49 3.18 3.27 0.65
C LEU A 49 2.23 4.33 1.20
N LEU A 50 2.03 4.40 2.51
CA LEU A 50 1.09 5.35 3.13
C LEU A 50 1.51 6.82 2.95
N ASP A 51 2.81 7.08 2.82
CA ASP A 51 3.36 8.42 2.54
C ASP A 51 3.14 8.88 1.08
N LEU A 52 2.62 8.02 0.21
CA LEU A 52 2.30 8.39 -1.17
C LEU A 52 1.08 9.31 -1.22
N ASP A 53 1.14 10.28 -2.13
CA ASP A 53 0.02 11.19 -2.42
C ASP A 53 -0.88 10.57 -3.51
N PRO A 54 -2.12 10.12 -3.18
CA PRO A 54 -3.03 9.53 -4.15
C PRO A 54 -3.40 10.50 -5.29
N ASP A 55 -3.42 11.81 -5.04
CA ASP A 55 -3.76 12.83 -6.05
C ASP A 55 -2.63 13.01 -7.08
N GLN A 56 -1.38 12.80 -6.65
CA GLN A 56 -0.22 12.77 -7.55
C GLN A 56 -0.13 11.44 -8.31
N GLU A 57 -0.50 10.33 -7.67
CA GLU A 57 -0.44 8.99 -8.28
C GLU A 57 -1.52 8.75 -9.33
N THR A 58 -2.67 9.44 -9.24
CA THR A 58 -3.71 9.46 -10.28
C THR A 58 -3.35 10.33 -11.49
N SER A 59 -2.46 11.30 -11.31
CA SER A 59 -2.11 12.29 -12.33
C SER A 59 -0.89 11.86 -13.14
N LYS A 60 -1.08 11.02 -14.19
CA LYS A 60 -0.55 11.32 -15.54
C LYS A 60 -0.73 10.24 -16.63
N TYR A 61 -0.89 8.94 -16.37
CA TYR A 61 -0.87 7.96 -17.48
C TYR A 61 -1.69 6.65 -17.34
N ASP A 62 -2.41 6.41 -16.22
CA ASP A 62 -3.22 5.18 -16.10
C ASP A 62 -4.54 5.39 -15.33
N THR A 63 -5.61 5.66 -16.07
CA THR A 63 -6.98 5.82 -15.54
C THR A 63 -7.52 4.52 -14.91
N LYS A 64 -6.86 3.37 -15.10
CA LYS A 64 -7.32 2.07 -14.58
C LYS A 64 -7.24 1.94 -13.06
N MET A 65 -6.51 2.84 -12.38
CA MET A 65 -6.30 2.82 -10.93
C MET A 65 -6.97 3.99 -10.19
N GLU A 66 -7.69 4.86 -10.90
CA GLU A 66 -8.31 6.06 -10.34
C GLU A 66 -9.24 5.75 -9.16
N ILE A 67 -10.14 4.77 -9.30
CA ILE A 67 -11.07 4.37 -8.24
C ILE A 67 -10.32 3.84 -7.01
N MET A 68 -9.25 3.07 -7.22
CA MET A 68 -8.47 2.51 -6.11
C MET A 68 -7.79 3.64 -5.32
N TRP A 69 -7.16 4.60 -6.00
CA TRP A 69 -6.55 5.76 -5.35
C TRP A 69 -7.58 6.67 -4.67
N ALA A 70 -8.76 6.86 -5.27
CA ALA A 70 -9.85 7.61 -4.65
C ALA A 70 -10.34 6.94 -3.34
N VAL A 71 -10.45 5.61 -3.34
CA VAL A 71 -10.79 4.84 -2.13
C VAL A 71 -9.69 4.99 -1.07
N ILE A 72 -8.42 4.87 -1.45
CA ILE A 72 -7.27 5.06 -0.53
C ILE A 72 -7.28 6.48 0.06
N ALA A 73 -7.48 7.51 -0.77
CA ALA A 73 -7.61 8.90 -0.32
C ALA A 73 -8.77 9.12 0.65
N ALA A 74 -9.86 8.37 0.53
CA ALA A 74 -10.99 8.44 1.46
C ALA A 74 -10.67 7.82 2.83
N PHE A 75 -9.81 6.80 2.88
CA PHE A 75 -9.39 6.16 4.13
C PHE A 75 -8.19 6.86 4.80
N ASN A 76 -7.43 7.67 4.06
CA ASN A 76 -6.33 8.49 4.58
C ASN A 76 -6.79 9.85 5.17
N LYS A 77 -8.10 10.14 5.19
CA LYS A 77 -8.68 11.39 5.71
C LYS A 77 -9.28 11.24 7.11
#